data_AF-A0A2K3LZB9-F1
#
_entry.id   AF-A0A2K3LZB9-F1
#
_cell.length_a   1.000
_cell.length_b   1.000
_cell.length_c   1.000
_cell.angle_alpha   90.00
_cell.angle_beta   90.00
_cell.angle_gamma   90.00
#
_symmetry.space_group_name_H-M   'P 1'
#
loop_
_entity.id
_entity.type
_entity.pdbx_description
1 polymer ?
#
loop_
_entity_poly.entity_id
_entity_poly.type
_entity_poly.pdbx_seq_one_letter_code
_entity_poly.pdbx_strand_id
1 'polypeptide(L)'
;DIDSEHLVIPEAEYDAIVRMPSAEFARICKDLSSIGDTVVISITREGVKFSTKGDIGSANIVCRQNTTVDDATVIEMNESVALQFALRYMNSFTKATPLSNTVTISLSNERPVVVEYKIAEMGYVRFYLAPKIEEDEPETSFV
;
A
#
# COMPACT_ATOMS: atom_id res chain seq x y z
N ASP A 1 5.24 -6.29 -31.15
CA ASP A 1 6.37 -6.32 -30.21
C ASP A 1 6.08 -5.45 -29.01
N ILE A 2 5.85 -6.08 -27.87
CA ILE A 2 5.96 -5.41 -26.57
C ILE A 2 7.32 -5.88 -26.08
N ASP A 3 8.32 -5.00 -26.11
CA ASP A 3 9.58 -5.23 -25.42
C ASP A 3 9.27 -5.36 -23.92
N SER A 4 9.11 -6.61 -23.48
CA SER A 4 9.01 -6.94 -22.08
C SER A 4 10.42 -6.85 -21.50
N GLU A 5 10.81 -5.65 -21.06
CA GLU A 5 12.04 -5.46 -20.30
C GLU A 5 11.96 -6.31 -19.03
N HIS A 6 12.83 -7.33 -18.96
CA HIS A 6 12.96 -8.17 -17.78
C HIS A 6 13.68 -7.39 -16.68
N LEU A 7 12.92 -6.77 -15.78
CA LEU A 7 13.45 -6.13 -14.58
C LEU A 7 13.78 -7.19 -13.52
N VAL A 8 15.04 -7.25 -13.10
CA VAL A 8 15.46 -8.08 -11.97
C VAL A 8 15.08 -7.36 -10.68
N ILE A 9 14.29 -8.02 -9.82
CA ILE A 9 13.88 -7.48 -8.53
C ILE A 9 14.88 -7.99 -7.48
N PRO A 10 15.71 -7.13 -6.88
CA PRO A 10 16.65 -7.55 -5.85
C PRO A 10 15.91 -8.03 -4.59
N GLU A 11 16.49 -8.98 -3.87
CA GLU A 11 16.06 -9.31 -2.51
C GLU A 11 16.26 -8.06 -1.64
N ALA A 12 15.18 -7.59 -1.02
CA ALA A 12 15.10 -6.29 -0.38
C ALA A 12 14.57 -6.42 1.04
N GLU A 13 15.21 -5.75 1.98
CA GLU A 13 14.63 -5.50 3.28
C GLU A 13 13.61 -4.37 3.16
N TYR A 14 12.48 -4.53 3.84
CA TYR A 14 11.41 -3.54 3.90
C TYR A 14 11.37 -2.93 5.30
N ASP A 15 11.06 -1.64 5.38
CA ASP A 15 10.95 -0.90 6.64
C ASP A 15 9.75 -1.41 7.45
N ALA A 16 8.67 -1.76 6.75
CA ALA A 16 7.51 -2.37 7.35
C ALA A 16 6.75 -3.31 6.39
N ILE A 17 6.16 -4.36 6.96
CA ILE A 17 5.35 -5.36 6.28
C ILE A 17 4.02 -5.50 7.03
N VAL A 18 2.92 -5.35 6.30
CA VAL A 18 1.56 -5.54 6.81
C VAL A 18 0.92 -6.72 6.10
N ARG A 19 0.36 -7.66 6.86
CA ARG A 19 -0.52 -8.70 6.34
C ARG A 19 -1.91 -8.48 6.89
N MET A 20 -2.91 -8.44 6.01
CA MET A 20 -4.30 -8.20 6.41
C MET A 20 -5.28 -8.92 5.47
N PRO A 21 -6.56 -9.01 5.83
CA PRO A 21 -7.57 -9.56 4.93
C PRO A 21 -7.63 -8.81 3.60
N SER A 22 -7.55 -9.55 2.49
CA SER A 22 -7.54 -8.96 1.15
C SER A 22 -8.84 -8.23 0.80
N ALA A 23 -9.96 -8.71 1.34
CA ALA A 23 -11.27 -8.09 1.20
C ALA A 23 -11.36 -6.74 1.95
N GLU A 24 -10.71 -6.64 3.11
CA GLU A 24 -10.65 -5.38 3.87
C GLU A 24 -9.79 -4.34 3.14
N PHE A 25 -8.61 -4.72 2.68
CA PHE A 25 -7.76 -3.84 1.85
C PHE A 25 -8.49 -3.36 0.59
N ALA A 26 -9.19 -4.26 -0.11
CA ALA A 26 -9.98 -3.90 -1.29
C ALA A 26 -11.09 -2.89 -0.99
N ARG A 27 -11.79 -3.06 0.14
CA ARG A 27 -12.81 -2.12 0.62
C ARG A 27 -12.20 -0.76 0.93
N ILE A 28 -11.10 -0.73 1.69
CA ILE A 28 -10.38 0.50 2.04
C ILE A 28 -10.00 1.28 0.78
N CYS A 29 -9.35 0.64 -0.20
CA CYS A 29 -8.97 1.33 -1.44
C CYS A 29 -10.19 1.90 -2.18
N LYS A 30 -11.28 1.13 -2.29
CA LYS A 30 -12.50 1.56 -2.96
C LYS A 30 -13.14 2.75 -2.25
N ASP A 31 -13.27 2.67 -0.93
CA ASP A 31 -13.93 3.70 -0.12
C ASP A 31 -13.14 5.01 -0.17
N LEU A 32 -11.81 4.96 0.00
CA LEU A 32 -10.96 6.15 -0.08
C LEU A 32 -10.96 6.79 -1.49
N SER A 33 -11.13 5.99 -2.54
CA SER A 33 -11.18 6.49 -3.92
C SER A 33 -12.45 7.28 -4.24
N SER A 34 -13.49 7.16 -3.42
CA SER A 34 -14.68 8.00 -3.54
C SER A 34 -14.47 9.43 -3.01
N ILE A 35 -13.37 9.66 -2.27
CA ILE A 35 -13.07 10.92 -1.59
C ILE A 35 -11.90 11.64 -2.26
N GLY A 36 -10.84 10.92 -2.64
CA GLY A 36 -9.67 11.51 -3.29
C GLY A 36 -8.86 10.51 -4.10
N ASP A 37 -7.93 11.00 -4.91
CA ASP A 37 -7.16 10.19 -5.86
C ASP A 37 -5.89 9.56 -5.29
N THR A 38 -5.53 9.92 -4.05
CA THR A 38 -4.31 9.47 -3.40
C THR A 38 -4.57 8.89 -2.02
N VAL A 39 -3.84 7.85 -1.66
CA VAL A 39 -3.81 7.31 -0.30
C VAL A 39 -2.42 7.49 0.28
N VAL A 40 -2.36 8.02 1.49
CA VAL A 40 -1.17 7.96 2.35
C VAL A 40 -1.31 6.71 3.21
N ILE A 41 -0.35 5.79 3.09
CA ILE A 41 -0.24 4.59 3.91
C ILE A 41 0.86 4.85 4.93
N SER A 42 0.49 4.90 6.20
CA SER A 42 1.42 5.10 7.31
C SER A 42 1.41 3.88 8.23
N ILE A 43 2.58 3.36 8.56
CA ILE A 43 2.75 2.27 9.52
C ILE A 43 3.55 2.80 10.70
N THR A 44 2.95 2.66 11.88
CA THR A 44 3.55 3.04 13.16
C THR A 44 3.30 1.93 14.19
N ARG A 45 3.79 2.13 15.42
CA ARG A 45 3.51 1.22 16.54
C ARG A 45 2.02 1.10 16.88
N GLU A 46 1.19 2.08 16.47
CA GLU A 46 -0.25 2.07 16.74
C GLU A 46 -1.03 1.20 15.76
N GLY A 47 -0.47 0.91 14.57
CA GLY A 47 -1.11 0.16 13.51
C GLY A 47 -0.76 0.68 12.12
N VAL A 48 -1.48 0.17 11.13
CA VAL A 48 -1.48 0.71 9.76
C VAL A 48 -2.63 1.70 9.60
N LYS A 49 -2.32 2.88 9.08
CA LYS A 49 -3.28 3.95 8.79
C LYS A 49 -3.32 4.21 7.29
N PHE A 50 -4.53 4.27 6.75
CA PHE A 50 -4.82 4.69 5.39
C PHE A 50 -5.56 6.03 5.44
N SER A 51 -5.03 7.05 4.80
CA SER A 51 -5.65 8.37 4.75
C SER A 51 -5.73 8.93 3.35
N THR A 52 -6.81 9.63 3.05
CA THR A 52 -7.01 10.37 1.80
C THR A 52 -7.55 11.76 2.12
N LYS A 53 -7.25 12.71 1.24
CA LYS A 53 -7.83 14.04 1.22
C LYS A 53 -8.24 14.34 -0.22
N GLY A 54 -9.44 14.85 -0.39
CA GLY A 54 -9.92 15.37 -1.67
C GLY A 54 -10.88 16.53 -1.45
N ASP A 55 -11.57 16.93 -2.51
CA ASP A 55 -12.32 18.19 -2.55
C ASP A 55 -13.50 18.21 -1.56
N ILE A 56 -14.12 17.04 -1.35
CA ILE A 56 -15.29 16.89 -0.48
C ILE A 56 -14.94 16.64 0.99
N GLY A 57 -13.67 16.38 1.31
CA GLY A 57 -13.24 16.11 2.68
C GLY A 57 -12.01 15.22 2.80
N SER A 58 -11.85 14.60 3.97
CA SER A 58 -10.76 13.66 4.26
C SER A 58 -11.28 12.42 4.96
N ALA A 59 -10.60 11.30 4.80
CA ALA A 59 -10.89 10.06 5.51
C ALA A 59 -9.61 9.44 6.08
N ASN A 60 -9.77 8.80 7.24
CA ASN A 60 -8.71 8.10 7.95
C ASN A 60 -9.26 6.75 8.43
N ILE A 61 -8.60 5.66 8.05
CA ILE A 61 -8.91 4.30 8.50
C ILE A 61 -7.67 3.75 9.18
N VAL A 62 -7.82 3.21 10.39
CA VAL A 62 -6.70 2.66 11.18
C VAL A 62 -7.00 1.20 11.49
N CYS A 63 -6.17 0.29 10.97
CA CYS A 63 -6.20 -1.14 11.29
C CYS A 63 -5.10 -1.43 12.30
N ARG A 64 -5.48 -1.89 13.49
CA ARG A 64 -4.54 -2.26 14.55
C ARG A 64 -4.15 -3.73 14.41
N GLN A 65 -2.95 -4.06 14.89
CA GLN A 65 -2.53 -5.44 14.96
C GLN A 65 -3.52 -6.26 15.81
N ASN A 66 -3.99 -7.38 15.26
CA ASN A 66 -4.85 -8.31 15.97
C ASN A 66 -4.51 -9.73 15.51
N THR A 67 -4.20 -10.61 16.46
CA THR A 67 -3.77 -11.99 16.22
C THR A 67 -4.80 -13.04 16.65
N THR A 68 -5.98 -12.63 17.11
CA THR A 68 -6.93 -13.54 17.79
C THR A 68 -8.00 -14.15 16.86
N VAL A 69 -7.95 -13.91 15.54
CA VAL A 69 -9.01 -14.34 14.61
C VAL A 69 -8.45 -14.71 13.23
N ASP A 70 -9.19 -15.51 12.47
CA ASP A 70 -8.87 -15.90 11.08
C ASP A 70 -8.72 -14.70 10.11
N ASP A 71 -9.17 -13.50 10.52
CA ASP A 71 -9.02 -12.21 9.83
C ASP A 71 -7.96 -11.30 10.49
N ALA A 72 -6.85 -11.89 10.95
CA ALA A 72 -5.78 -11.17 11.65
C ALA A 72 -5.07 -10.13 10.76
N THR A 73 -4.87 -8.94 11.32
CA THR A 73 -3.89 -7.97 10.79
C THR A 73 -2.58 -8.14 11.55
N VAL A 74 -1.51 -8.50 10.84
CA VAL A 74 -0.16 -8.68 11.37
C VAL A 74 0.73 -7.59 10.82
N ILE A 75 1.53 -6.98 11.70
CA ILE A 75 2.42 -5.87 11.35
C ILE A 75 3.82 -6.23 11.85
N GLU A 76 4.77 -6.26 10.93
CA GLU A 76 6.20 -6.38 11.20
C GLU A 76 6.84 -5.04 10.81
N MET A 77 7.46 -4.35 11.76
CA MET A 77 7.97 -2.98 11.53
C MET A 77 9.37 -2.84 12.11
N ASN A 78 10.33 -2.54 11.25
CA ASN A 78 11.69 -2.16 11.59
C ASN A 78 11.76 -0.64 11.81
N GLU A 79 11.18 0.13 10.89
CA GLU A 79 11.10 1.59 10.94
C GLU A 79 9.70 2.08 10.56
N SER A 80 9.27 3.20 11.12
CA SER A 80 8.00 3.83 10.74
C SER A 80 8.09 4.39 9.32
N VAL A 81 7.06 4.16 8.52
CA VAL A 81 7.01 4.58 7.12
C VAL A 81 5.70 5.29 6.84
N ALA A 82 5.72 6.32 6.00
CA ALA A 82 4.54 7.03 5.53
C ALA A 82 4.73 7.45 4.08
N LEU A 83 4.00 6.81 3.17
CA LEU A 83 4.17 7.02 1.72
C LEU A 83 2.83 7.23 1.04
N GLN A 84 2.84 8.05 -0.01
CA GLN A 84 1.65 8.39 -0.79
C GLN A 84 1.61 7.61 -2.10
N PHE A 85 0.42 7.11 -2.46
CA PHE A 85 0.22 6.33 -3.69
C PHE A 85 -1.06 6.76 -4.41
N ALA A 86 -1.08 6.61 -5.74
CA ALA A 86 -2.29 6.82 -6.53
C ALA A 86 -3.29 5.67 -6.33
N LEU A 87 -4.49 5.99 -5.83
CA LEU A 87 -5.55 5.03 -5.53
C LEU A 87 -6.06 4.28 -6.75
N ARG A 88 -5.98 4.89 -7.94
CA ARG A 88 -6.30 4.24 -9.23
C ARG A 88 -5.52 2.93 -9.42
N TYR A 89 -4.23 2.91 -9.09
CA TYR A 89 -3.41 1.70 -9.21
C TYR A 89 -3.68 0.72 -8.07
N MET A 90 -3.87 1.21 -6.84
CA MET A 90 -4.25 0.36 -5.70
C MET A 90 -5.56 -0.40 -5.98
N ASN A 91 -6.60 0.26 -6.51
CA ASN A 91 -7.83 -0.39 -6.96
C ASN A 91 -7.63 -1.39 -8.11
N SER A 92 -6.60 -1.20 -8.92
CA SER A 92 -6.27 -2.16 -9.97
C SER A 92 -5.63 -3.41 -9.38
N PHE A 93 -4.82 -3.28 -8.33
CA PHE A 93 -4.19 -4.39 -7.62
C PHE A 93 -5.22 -5.23 -6.85
N THR A 94 -6.25 -4.59 -6.27
CA THR A 94 -7.31 -5.29 -5.51
C THR A 94 -8.18 -6.20 -6.38
N LYS A 95 -8.06 -6.16 -7.71
CA LYS A 95 -8.65 -7.16 -8.61
C LYS A 95 -8.07 -8.56 -8.39
N ALA A 96 -6.90 -8.69 -7.77
CA ALA A 96 -6.31 -9.96 -7.36
C ALA A 96 -6.88 -10.52 -6.05
N THR A 97 -7.77 -9.81 -5.35
CA THR A 97 -8.39 -10.27 -4.09
C THR A 97 -9.00 -11.68 -4.17
N PRO A 98 -9.64 -12.14 -5.26
CA PRO A 98 -10.14 -13.52 -5.35
C PRO A 98 -9.05 -14.61 -5.31
N LEU A 99 -7.76 -14.27 -5.50
CA LEU A 99 -6.66 -15.23 -5.51
C LEU A 99 -6.20 -15.63 -4.10
N SER A 100 -6.44 -14.78 -3.09
CA SER A 100 -5.95 -14.97 -1.73
C SER A 100 -6.86 -14.27 -0.73
N ASN A 101 -7.15 -14.93 0.40
CA ASN A 101 -7.87 -14.31 1.52
C ASN A 101 -7.03 -13.24 2.25
N THR A 102 -5.71 -13.24 2.04
CA THR A 102 -4.77 -12.29 2.64
C THR A 102 -3.98 -11.53 1.58
N VAL A 103 -3.64 -10.29 1.89
CA VAL A 103 -2.72 -9.46 1.11
C VAL A 103 -1.52 -9.09 1.98
N THR A 104 -0.33 -9.06 1.40
CA THR A 104 0.88 -8.56 2.06
C THR A 104 1.31 -7.25 1.41
N ILE A 105 1.48 -6.21 2.20
CA ILE A 105 1.90 -4.88 1.77
C ILE A 105 3.27 -4.61 2.39
N SER A 106 4.30 -4.47 1.56
CA SER A 106 5.67 -4.22 2.01
C SER A 106 6.09 -2.82 1.57
N LEU A 107 6.45 -1.97 2.54
CA LEU A 107 6.79 -0.57 2.33
C LEU A 107 8.24 -0.30 2.71
N SER A 108 8.89 0.59 1.95
CA SER A 108 10.18 1.17 2.29
C SER A 108 10.27 2.59 1.76
N ASN A 109 10.86 3.51 2.51
CA ASN A 109 11.00 4.92 2.13
C ASN A 109 11.80 5.12 0.83
N GLU A 110 12.66 4.16 0.48
CA GLU A 110 13.55 4.26 -0.67
C GLU A 110 13.06 3.48 -1.90
N ARG A 111 11.94 2.76 -1.79
CA ARG A 111 11.53 1.77 -2.79
C ARG A 111 10.04 1.80 -3.11
N PRO A 112 9.62 1.26 -4.27
CA PRO A 112 8.21 1.01 -4.56
C PRO A 112 7.55 0.14 -3.48
N VAL A 113 6.28 0.42 -3.18
CA VAL A 113 5.46 -0.50 -2.38
C VAL A 113 5.26 -1.80 -3.15
N VAL A 114 5.27 -2.92 -2.42
CA VAL A 114 4.92 -4.23 -2.96
C VAL A 114 3.61 -4.70 -2.37
N VAL A 115 2.65 -5.02 -3.24
CA VAL A 115 1.38 -5.64 -2.87
C VAL A 115 1.37 -7.06 -3.41
N GLU A 116 1.41 -8.04 -2.50
CA GLU A 116 1.48 -9.47 -2.82
C GLU A 116 0.18 -10.20 -2.48
N TYR A 117 -0.28 -11.02 -3.43
CA TYR A 117 -1.32 -12.03 -3.25
C TYR A 117 -0.71 -13.41 -3.51
N LYS A 118 -0.77 -14.31 -2.53
CA LYS A 118 -0.32 -15.70 -2.70
C LYS A 118 -1.37 -16.53 -3.39
N ILE A 119 -0.97 -17.31 -4.39
CA ILE A 119 -1.86 -18.25 -5.10
C ILE A 119 -1.60 -19.64 -4.52
N ALA A 120 -2.25 -19.94 -3.38
CA ALA A 120 -2.07 -21.19 -2.65
C ALA A 120 -0.58 -21.60 -2.56
N GLU A 121 -0.23 -22.82 -3.00
CA GLU A 121 1.15 -23.31 -3.08
C GLU A 121 1.78 -23.14 -4.47
N MET A 122 1.06 -22.55 -5.42
CA MET A 122 1.50 -22.43 -6.82
C MET A 122 2.41 -21.23 -7.08
N GLY A 123 2.32 -20.18 -6.26
CA GLY A 123 3.13 -18.98 -6.41
C GLY A 123 2.48 -17.72 -5.85
N TYR A 124 2.73 -16.58 -6.50
CA TYR A 124 2.22 -15.28 -6.09
C TYR A 124 2.01 -14.33 -7.27
N VAL A 125 1.19 -13.31 -7.06
CA VAL A 125 1.16 -12.09 -7.88
C VAL A 125 1.68 -10.95 -7.03
N ARG A 126 2.69 -10.23 -7.53
CA ARG A 126 3.26 -9.04 -6.88
C ARG A 126 3.08 -7.83 -7.77
N PHE A 127 2.51 -6.78 -7.21
CA PHE A 127 2.40 -5.48 -7.84
C PHE A 127 3.39 -4.52 -7.20
N TYR A 128 4.06 -3.73 -8.03
CA TYR A 128 5.03 -2.74 -7.60
C TYR A 128 4.52 -1.36 -7.99
N LEU A 129 4.53 -0.41 -7.07
CA LEU A 129 4.11 0.96 -7.33
C LEU A 129 5.06 1.96 -6.67
N ALA A 130 5.66 2.82 -7.46
CA ALA A 130 6.47 3.90 -6.92
C ALA A 130 5.60 4.86 -6.08
N PRO A 131 6.11 5.36 -4.95
CA PRO A 131 5.41 6.41 -4.21
C PRO A 131 5.28 7.67 -5.08
N LYS A 132 4.24 8.47 -4.83
CA LYS A 132 4.19 9.84 -5.33
C LYS A 132 5.26 10.64 -4.60
N ILE A 133 6.09 11.32 -5.38
CA ILE A 133 7.03 12.31 -4.87
C ILE A 133 6.21 13.58 -4.64
N GLU A 134 6.33 14.21 -3.46
CA GLU A 134 5.87 15.59 -3.31
C GLU A 134 6.79 16.45 -4.20
N GLU A 135 6.23 17.08 -5.24
CA GLU A 135 6.99 18.11 -5.95
C GLU A 135 7.23 19.23 -4.93
N ASP A 136 8.47 19.34 -4.44
CA ASP A 136 8.90 20.52 -3.70
C ASP A 136 8.59 21.74 -4.59
N GLU A 137 7.56 22.52 -4.24
CA GLU A 137 7.37 23.84 -4.83
C GLU A 137 8.69 24.60 -4.59
N PRO A 138 9.41 25.04 -5.64
CA PRO A 138 10.61 25.84 -5.41
C PRO A 138 10.16 27.08 -4.64
N GLU A 139 10.70 27.26 -3.43
CA GLU A 139 10.49 28.49 -2.68
C GLU A 139 10.83 29.66 -3.60
N THR A 140 9.81 30.38 -4.06
CA THR A 140 9.99 31.64 -4.77
C THR A 140 10.53 32.62 -3.73
N SER A 141 11.85 32.64 -3.58
CA SER A 141 12.57 33.73 -2.92
C SER A 141 12.37 34.97 -3.79
N PHE A 142 11.33 35.74 -3.50
CA PHE A 142 11.25 37.11 -3.96
C PHE A 142 12.34 37.89 -3.22
N VAL A 143 13.44 38.16 -3.92
CA VAL A 143 14.35 39.29 -3.64
C VAL A 143 13.93 40.48 -4.48
#